data_AF-A0A9P3PIJ3-F1
#
_entry.id   AF-A0A9P3PIJ3-F1
#
_cell.length_a   1.000
_cell.length_b   1.000
_cell.length_c   1.000
_cell.angle_alpha   90.00
_cell.angle_beta   90.00
_cell.angle_gamma   90.00
#
_symmetry.space_group_name_H-M   'P 1'
#
loop_
_entity.id
_entity.type
_entity.pdbx_description
1 polymer ?
#
loop_
_entity_poly.entity_id
_entity_poly.type
_entity_poly.pdbx_seq_one_letter_code
_entity_poly.pdbx_strand_id
1 'polypeptide(L)'
;MCSIVASASHATPNSPRSPSFPAGSTQPEVLWRDENFTAYREKAHPLSSKGHIIVAFNLHVPSIYTLSSSDLPLLVNIRNLATRLLSSLLPATSPAATPSGSSNPYPYHSTTPLQGPENLFRIGFITPPFKDNKIPVTDHLHAHAYITPADLMGWWRGVAYGPLAWYAVDDLIAEIRETVSNNRVKSGYENRRRAPIDMVPQAGARAGTADGLETSEPPIGGNESQLEDGEGNPPQLLSPRSPSLLTPQSHIPTLQV
;
A
#
# COMPACT_ATOMS: atom_id res chain seq x y z
N MET A 1 9.82 -3.84 17.61
CA MET A 1 10.55 -4.18 16.36
C MET A 1 10.65 -5.70 16.25
N CYS A 2 10.03 -6.31 15.23
CA CYS A 2 10.10 -7.75 15.00
C CYS A 2 11.57 -8.20 14.80
N SER A 3 11.93 -9.39 15.28
CA SER A 3 13.32 -9.89 15.25
C SER A 3 13.90 -9.98 13.85
N ILE A 4 13.10 -10.20 12.80
CA ILE A 4 13.54 -10.18 11.39
C ILE A 4 13.92 -8.76 10.95
N VAL A 5 13.15 -7.76 11.36
CA VAL A 5 13.43 -6.35 11.08
C VAL A 5 14.69 -5.90 11.82
N ALA A 6 14.86 -6.34 13.07
CA ALA A 6 16.03 -6.05 13.90
C ALA A 6 17.30 -6.81 13.48
N SER A 7 17.20 -8.06 13.04
CA SER A 7 18.38 -8.83 12.56
C SER A 7 18.94 -8.24 11.28
N ALA A 8 18.08 -7.59 10.48
CA ALA A 8 18.45 -7.03 9.19
C ALA A 8 18.60 -5.50 9.21
N SER A 9 18.48 -4.83 10.37
CA SER A 9 18.84 -3.41 10.53
C SER A 9 20.35 -3.16 10.49
N HIS A 10 21.17 -4.20 10.62
CA HIS A 10 22.63 -4.14 10.47
C HIS A 10 23.10 -4.19 9.00
N ALA A 11 22.19 -4.34 8.03
CA ALA A 11 22.54 -4.34 6.61
C ALA A 11 22.36 -2.93 6.03
N THR A 12 23.42 -2.39 5.42
CA THR A 12 23.39 -1.10 4.70
C THR A 12 22.30 -1.10 3.63
N PRO A 13 21.44 -0.05 3.57
CA PRO A 13 20.47 0.11 2.49
C PRO A 13 21.19 0.06 1.13
N ASN A 14 20.66 -0.72 0.19
CA ASN A 14 21.11 -0.78 -1.21
C ASN A 14 22.45 -1.47 -1.54
N SER A 15 23.03 -2.30 -0.67
CA SER A 15 24.16 -3.14 -1.12
C SER A 15 23.63 -4.35 -1.94
N PRO A 16 24.06 -4.54 -3.21
CA PRO A 16 23.69 -5.70 -4.01
C PRO A 16 24.51 -6.91 -3.56
N ARG A 17 24.34 -7.30 -2.29
CA ARG A 17 24.89 -8.55 -1.78
C ARG A 17 23.77 -9.55 -1.82
N SER A 18 23.73 -10.34 -2.89
CA SER A 18 22.97 -11.59 -2.91
C SER A 18 23.39 -12.35 -1.65
N PRO A 19 22.53 -12.49 -0.63
CA PRO A 19 22.94 -13.17 0.58
C PRO A 19 23.11 -14.64 0.18
N SER A 20 24.35 -15.15 0.23
CA SER A 20 24.62 -16.55 -0.05
C SER A 20 24.12 -17.37 1.15
N PHE A 21 22.89 -17.86 1.06
CA PHE A 21 22.36 -18.78 2.05
C PHE A 21 22.86 -20.20 1.75
N PRO A 22 23.29 -20.96 2.77
CA PRO A 22 23.58 -22.39 2.59
C PRO A 22 22.34 -23.10 2.04
N ALA A 23 22.56 -24.05 1.12
CA ALA A 23 21.48 -24.91 0.62
C ALA A 23 20.81 -25.61 1.81
N GLY A 24 19.48 -25.46 1.95
CA GLY A 24 18.71 -25.98 3.07
C GLY A 24 18.49 -25.00 4.23
N SER A 25 18.98 -23.76 4.16
CA SER A 25 18.64 -22.74 5.16
C SER A 25 17.13 -22.42 5.16
N THR A 26 16.51 -22.53 6.33
CA THR A 26 15.13 -22.13 6.58
C THR A 26 14.99 -20.64 6.92
N GLN A 27 16.10 -19.89 6.90
CA GLN A 27 16.06 -18.46 7.20
C GLN A 27 15.32 -17.68 6.10
N PRO A 28 14.57 -16.64 6.49
CA PRO A 28 13.96 -15.71 5.55
C PRO A 28 15.00 -15.09 4.63
N GLU A 29 14.79 -15.19 3.32
CA GLU A 29 15.63 -14.53 2.32
C GLU A 29 15.05 -13.16 2.00
N VAL A 30 15.74 -12.09 2.40
CA VAL A 30 15.31 -10.72 2.12
C VAL A 30 15.48 -10.43 0.63
N LEU A 31 14.37 -10.11 -0.04
CA LEU A 31 14.32 -9.81 -1.47
C LEU A 31 14.34 -8.29 -1.74
N TRP A 32 13.77 -7.52 -0.82
CA TRP A 32 13.66 -6.07 -0.93
C TRP A 32 13.66 -5.42 0.44
N ARG A 33 14.25 -4.23 0.52
CA ARG A 33 14.19 -3.37 1.70
C ARG A 33 14.27 -1.93 1.27
N ASP A 34 13.34 -1.12 1.74
CA ASP A 34 13.39 0.34 1.67
C ASP A 34 12.96 0.93 3.02
N GLU A 35 12.58 2.21 3.04
CA GLU A 35 12.12 2.91 4.23
C GLU A 35 10.74 2.43 4.70
N ASN A 36 9.86 2.02 3.78
CA ASN A 36 8.47 1.65 4.05
C ASN A 36 8.29 0.15 4.30
N PHE A 37 9.05 -0.70 3.60
CA PHE A 37 8.84 -2.13 3.53
C PHE A 37 10.11 -2.94 3.67
N THR A 38 9.95 -4.13 4.26
CA THR A 38 10.89 -5.24 4.14
C THR A 38 10.14 -6.41 3.51
N ALA A 39 10.57 -6.86 2.33
CA ALA A 39 10.01 -8.04 1.68
C ALA A 39 10.99 -9.20 1.73
N TYR A 40 10.50 -10.38 2.11
CA TYR A 40 11.30 -11.60 2.17
C TYR A 40 10.54 -12.81 1.66
N ARG A 41 11.28 -13.79 1.15
CA ARG A 41 10.75 -15.08 0.72
C ARG A 41 10.55 -15.99 1.93
N GLU A 42 9.34 -16.54 2.05
CA GLU A 42 9.01 -17.55 3.06
C GLU A 42 9.51 -18.92 2.60
N LYS A 43 10.43 -19.53 3.36
CA LYS A 43 11.05 -20.83 3.04
C LYS A 43 10.67 -21.94 4.01
N ALA A 44 10.29 -21.61 5.25
CA ALA A 44 9.96 -22.59 6.27
C ALA A 44 8.53 -23.10 6.13
N HIS A 45 7.59 -22.20 5.83
CA HIS A 45 6.16 -22.53 5.70
C HIS A 45 5.51 -21.84 4.48
N PRO A 46 6.03 -22.04 3.26
CA PRO A 46 5.44 -21.45 2.06
C PRO A 46 4.02 -21.98 1.82
N LEU A 47 3.15 -21.13 1.28
CA LEU A 47 1.80 -21.55 0.84
C LEU A 47 1.79 -22.20 -0.53
N SER A 48 2.78 -21.86 -1.37
CA SER A 48 2.90 -22.33 -2.74
C SER A 48 4.31 -22.85 -3.00
N SER A 49 4.41 -23.96 -3.71
CA SER A 49 5.66 -24.50 -4.23
C SER A 49 6.34 -23.56 -5.24
N LYS A 50 5.57 -22.67 -5.88
CA LYS A 50 6.08 -21.73 -6.89
C LYS A 50 6.65 -20.45 -6.27
N GLY A 51 6.17 -20.05 -5.10
CA GLY A 51 6.69 -18.88 -4.40
C GLY A 51 5.69 -18.27 -3.43
N HIS A 52 6.20 -17.85 -2.27
CA HIS A 52 5.47 -17.12 -1.24
C HIS A 52 6.41 -16.07 -0.63
N ILE A 53 5.97 -14.82 -0.62
CA ILE A 53 6.68 -13.65 -0.13
C ILE A 53 5.80 -12.99 0.94
N ILE A 54 6.46 -12.48 1.98
CA ILE A 54 5.86 -11.62 2.99
C ILE A 54 6.39 -10.20 2.76
N VAL A 55 5.50 -9.22 2.74
CA VAL A 55 5.84 -7.79 2.71
C VAL A 55 5.44 -7.19 4.06
N ALA A 56 6.42 -6.95 4.91
CA ALA A 56 6.22 -6.34 6.22
C ALA A 56 6.38 -4.82 6.14
N PHE A 57 5.51 -4.09 6.82
CA PHE A 57 5.67 -2.64 7.00
C PHE A 57 6.78 -2.40 8.02
N ASN A 58 7.68 -1.46 7.72
CA ASN A 58 8.68 -1.02 8.68
C ASN A 58 8.05 -0.09 9.74
N LEU A 59 6.96 0.59 9.37
CA LEU A 59 6.12 1.37 10.26
C LEU A 59 5.14 0.46 11.01
N HIS A 60 4.72 0.88 12.22
CA HIS A 60 3.73 0.13 12.98
C HIS A 60 2.32 0.40 12.46
N VAL A 61 1.78 -0.55 11.70
CA VAL A 61 0.38 -0.59 11.26
C VAL A 61 -0.26 -1.80 11.93
N PRO A 62 -1.18 -1.65 12.89
CA PRO A 62 -1.69 -2.79 13.67
C PRO A 62 -2.67 -3.66 12.88
N SER A 63 -3.43 -3.09 11.95
CA SER A 63 -4.42 -3.84 11.15
C SER A 63 -4.79 -3.08 9.87
N ILE A 64 -5.58 -3.72 8.99
CA ILE A 64 -6.12 -3.02 7.81
C ILE A 64 -7.08 -1.88 8.19
N TYR A 65 -7.69 -1.92 9.37
CA TYR A 65 -8.69 -0.94 9.82
C TYR A 65 -8.08 0.42 10.21
N THR A 66 -6.75 0.49 10.32
CA THR A 66 -6.04 1.76 10.55
C THR A 66 -5.59 2.43 9.26
N LEU A 67 -5.82 1.79 8.10
CA LEU A 67 -5.49 2.37 6.80
C LEU A 67 -6.60 3.31 6.34
N SER A 68 -6.20 4.40 5.70
CA SER A 68 -7.08 5.46 5.21
C SER A 68 -6.74 5.85 3.76
N SER A 69 -7.40 6.88 3.22
CA SER A 69 -7.11 7.37 1.86
C SER A 69 -5.68 7.86 1.67
N SER A 70 -5.04 8.40 2.71
CA SER A 70 -3.63 8.82 2.62
C SER A 70 -2.68 7.64 2.38
N ASP A 71 -3.11 6.42 2.70
CA ASP A 71 -2.31 5.20 2.58
C ASP A 71 -2.51 4.47 1.24
N LEU A 72 -3.38 4.98 0.36
CA LEU A 72 -3.58 4.40 -0.98
C LEU A 72 -2.30 4.25 -1.80
N PRO A 73 -1.38 5.25 -1.85
CA PRO A 73 -0.10 5.08 -2.54
C PRO A 73 0.74 3.93 -1.96
N LEU A 74 0.68 3.74 -0.65
CA LEU A 74 1.39 2.68 0.06
C LEU A 74 0.85 1.30 -0.35
N LEU A 75 -0.47 1.13 -0.42
CA LEU A 75 -1.12 -0.10 -0.86
C LEU A 75 -0.83 -0.43 -2.33
N VAL A 76 -0.87 0.57 -3.21
CA VAL A 76 -0.51 0.40 -4.63
C VAL A 76 0.96 -0.04 -4.77
N ASN A 77 1.85 0.53 -3.96
CA ASN A 77 3.25 0.13 -3.93
C ASN A 77 3.43 -1.32 -3.49
N ILE A 78 2.69 -1.79 -2.48
CA ILE A 78 2.70 -3.20 -2.05
C ILE A 78 2.31 -4.11 -3.22
N ARG A 79 1.20 -3.80 -3.90
CA ARG A 79 0.73 -4.59 -5.05
C ARG A 79 1.81 -4.67 -6.13
N ASN A 80 2.35 -3.53 -6.54
CA ASN A 80 3.35 -3.48 -7.61
C ASN A 80 4.66 -4.18 -7.22
N LEU A 81 5.11 -3.99 -5.98
CA LEU A 81 6.30 -4.64 -5.43
C LEU A 81 6.13 -6.16 -5.38
N ALA A 82 5.03 -6.63 -4.82
CA ALA A 82 4.73 -8.05 -4.70
C ALA A 82 4.64 -8.72 -6.08
N THR A 83 3.91 -8.12 -7.03
CA THR A 83 3.83 -8.61 -8.42
C THR A 83 5.22 -8.71 -9.05
N ARG A 84 6.03 -7.65 -8.97
CA ARG A 84 7.39 -7.63 -9.52
C ARG A 84 8.27 -8.73 -8.91
N LEU A 85 8.24 -8.88 -7.59
CA LEU A 85 9.05 -9.89 -6.90
C LEU A 85 8.57 -11.31 -7.23
N LEU A 86 7.26 -11.57 -7.26
CA LEU A 86 6.71 -12.88 -7.63
C LEU A 86 7.04 -13.23 -9.10
N SER A 87 6.93 -12.27 -10.02
CA SER A 87 7.34 -12.46 -11.41
C SER A 87 8.81 -12.86 -11.54
N SER A 88 9.69 -12.29 -10.70
CA SER A 88 11.11 -12.65 -10.72
C SER A 88 11.42 -14.07 -10.22
N LEU A 89 10.48 -14.69 -9.50
CA LEU A 89 10.61 -16.09 -9.03
C LEU A 89 10.16 -17.10 -10.09
N LEU A 90 9.43 -16.67 -11.12
CA LEU A 90 9.02 -17.56 -12.20
C LEU A 90 10.26 -17.93 -13.04
N PRO A 91 10.37 -19.19 -13.49
CA PRO A 91 11.41 -19.57 -14.42
C PRO A 91 11.35 -18.65 -15.64
N ALA A 92 12.49 -18.11 -16.09
CA ALA A 92 12.54 -17.42 -17.36
C ALA A 92 12.04 -18.38 -18.43
N THR A 93 10.86 -18.12 -19.00
CA THR A 93 10.39 -18.86 -20.17
C THR A 93 11.37 -18.56 -21.28
N SER A 94 12.28 -19.51 -21.55
CA SER A 94 13.12 -19.50 -22.73
C SER A 94 12.23 -19.16 -23.93
N PRO A 95 12.61 -18.20 -24.80
CA PRO A 95 11.81 -17.88 -25.96
C PRO A 95 11.71 -19.15 -26.81
N ALA A 96 10.53 -19.78 -26.80
CA ALA A 96 10.26 -20.96 -27.59
C ALA A 96 10.39 -20.56 -29.07
N ALA A 97 11.19 -21.33 -29.79
CA ALA A 97 11.39 -21.23 -31.22
C ALA A 97 10.04 -21.16 -31.98
N THR A 98 10.05 -20.34 -33.03
CA THR A 98 9.13 -20.27 -34.18
C THR A 98 8.05 -21.34 -34.30
N PRO A 99 6.77 -20.96 -34.53
CA PRO A 99 5.70 -21.91 -34.78
C PRO A 99 5.76 -22.43 -36.22
N SER A 100 6.09 -23.70 -36.39
CA SER A 100 5.82 -24.43 -37.63
C SER A 100 4.56 -25.30 -37.47
N GLY A 101 3.49 -24.92 -38.17
CA GLY A 101 2.66 -25.87 -38.91
C GLY A 101 1.44 -26.50 -38.24
N SER A 102 0.31 -26.34 -38.94
CA SER A 102 -0.84 -27.24 -39.10
C SER A 102 -1.93 -27.33 -38.00
N SER A 103 -2.99 -26.56 -38.24
CA SER A 103 -4.40 -26.97 -38.39
C SER A 103 -5.06 -27.93 -37.37
N ASN A 104 -5.98 -27.38 -36.58
CA ASN A 104 -7.35 -27.92 -36.46
C ASN A 104 -8.32 -26.89 -35.84
N PRO A 105 -9.49 -26.59 -36.46
CA PRO A 105 -10.51 -25.72 -35.90
C PRO A 105 -11.69 -26.53 -35.35
N TYR A 106 -11.82 -26.63 -34.02
CA TYR A 106 -13.08 -26.98 -33.37
C TYR A 106 -13.35 -26.01 -32.21
N PRO A 107 -14.45 -25.23 -32.24
CA PRO A 107 -14.78 -24.30 -31.16
C PRO A 107 -15.64 -25.03 -30.13
N TYR A 108 -15.02 -25.54 -29.07
CA TYR A 108 -15.76 -25.76 -27.82
C TYR A 108 -15.74 -24.45 -27.02
N HIS A 109 -16.91 -23.81 -26.95
CA HIS A 109 -17.17 -22.69 -26.06
C HIS A 109 -17.13 -23.18 -24.60
N SER A 110 -15.97 -23.10 -23.97
CA SER A 110 -15.85 -23.10 -22.52
C SER A 110 -15.97 -21.64 -22.04
N THR A 111 -17.12 -21.30 -21.46
CA THR A 111 -17.46 -19.99 -20.87
C THR A 111 -16.77 -19.75 -19.52
N THR A 112 -15.53 -20.19 -19.35
CA THR A 112 -14.67 -19.70 -18.28
C THR A 112 -14.14 -18.33 -18.69
N PRO A 113 -14.35 -17.25 -17.90
CA PRO A 113 -13.83 -15.94 -18.24
C PRO A 113 -12.30 -16.02 -18.35
N LEU A 114 -11.77 -15.33 -19.36
CA LEU A 114 -10.34 -15.18 -19.68
C LEU A 114 -9.48 -15.24 -18.40
N GLN A 115 -8.82 -16.37 -18.13
CA GLN A 115 -7.80 -16.46 -17.10
C GLN A 115 -6.57 -15.70 -17.62
N GLY A 116 -6.63 -14.38 -17.55
CA GLY A 116 -5.46 -13.55 -17.73
C GLY A 116 -4.39 -13.88 -16.68
N PRO A 117 -3.12 -13.48 -16.91
CA PRO A 117 -2.05 -13.59 -15.92
C PRO A 117 -2.39 -12.92 -14.57
N GLU A 118 -3.44 -12.09 -14.51
CA GLU A 118 -4.04 -11.48 -13.32
C GLU A 118 -4.39 -12.50 -12.20
N ASN A 119 -4.74 -13.74 -12.53
CA ASN A 119 -5.08 -14.76 -11.51
C ASN A 119 -3.86 -15.57 -11.01
N LEU A 120 -2.67 -15.26 -11.51
CA LEU A 120 -1.46 -15.99 -11.14
C LEU A 120 -0.95 -15.62 -9.75
N PHE A 121 -1.15 -14.37 -9.33
CA PHE A 121 -0.65 -13.86 -8.05
C PHE A 121 -1.81 -13.56 -7.11
N ARG A 122 -1.71 -14.02 -5.86
CA ARG A 122 -2.63 -13.61 -4.79
C ARG A 122 -1.88 -12.75 -3.80
N ILE A 123 -2.34 -11.51 -3.64
CA ILE A 123 -1.75 -10.50 -2.77
C ILE A 123 -2.83 -9.96 -1.84
N GLY A 124 -2.58 -9.96 -0.53
CA GLY A 124 -3.59 -9.56 0.44
C GLY A 124 -3.12 -9.69 1.87
N PHE A 125 -4.05 -9.48 2.78
CA PHE A 125 -3.84 -9.44 4.22
C PHE A 125 -4.68 -10.51 4.91
N ILE A 126 -4.21 -10.98 6.06
CA ILE A 126 -5.02 -11.78 6.98
C ILE A 126 -5.61 -10.82 8.00
N THR A 127 -6.93 -10.82 8.13
CA THR A 127 -7.64 -9.89 9.02
C THR A 127 -7.90 -10.50 10.39
N PRO A 128 -7.89 -9.67 11.46
CA PRO A 128 -8.35 -10.11 12.77
C PRO A 128 -9.78 -10.71 12.71
N PRO A 129 -10.09 -11.72 13.53
CA PRO A 129 -9.28 -12.29 14.62
C PRO A 129 -8.24 -13.33 14.15
N PHE A 130 -8.15 -13.60 12.85
CA PHE A 130 -7.23 -14.59 12.31
C PHE A 130 -5.80 -14.07 12.30
N LYS A 131 -4.84 -14.98 12.48
CA LYS A 131 -3.40 -14.69 12.45
C LYS A 131 -2.67 -15.85 11.79
N ASP A 132 -1.60 -15.56 11.05
CA ASP A 132 -0.68 -16.60 10.58
C ASP A 132 0.37 -16.91 11.66
N ASN A 133 0.10 -17.94 12.47
CA ASN A 133 1.01 -18.38 13.53
C ASN A 133 2.37 -18.90 13.02
N LYS A 134 2.55 -19.04 11.70
CA LYS A 134 3.81 -19.46 11.09
C LYS A 134 4.73 -18.31 10.74
N ILE A 135 4.21 -17.08 10.71
CA ILE A 135 4.98 -15.88 10.39
C ILE A 135 5.29 -15.15 11.71
N PRO A 136 6.57 -14.90 12.05
CA PRO A 136 6.97 -14.27 13.30
C PRO A 136 6.78 -12.74 13.29
N VAL A 137 5.63 -12.27 12.76
CA VAL A 137 5.19 -10.87 12.72
C VAL A 137 3.78 -10.84 13.30
N THR A 138 3.67 -10.76 14.63
CA THR A 138 2.41 -11.03 15.35
C THR A 138 1.67 -9.77 15.81
N ASP A 139 2.34 -8.61 15.83
CA ASP A 139 1.83 -7.31 16.24
C ASP A 139 1.85 -6.25 15.12
N HIS A 140 2.19 -6.64 13.89
CA HIS A 140 2.18 -5.74 12.74
C HIS A 140 1.43 -6.36 11.56
N LEU A 141 0.69 -5.50 10.85
CA LEU A 141 0.14 -5.79 9.54
C LEU A 141 1.29 -6.16 8.59
N HIS A 142 1.06 -7.18 7.78
CA HIS A 142 1.96 -7.58 6.71
C HIS A 142 1.13 -8.18 5.58
N ALA A 143 1.55 -7.94 4.35
CA ALA A 143 0.91 -8.53 3.18
C ALA A 143 1.53 -9.89 2.88
N HIS A 144 0.67 -10.84 2.53
CA HIS A 144 1.05 -12.12 1.97
C HIS A 144 0.91 -12.05 0.45
N ALA A 145 1.92 -12.51 -0.26
CA ALA A 145 1.93 -12.54 -1.71
C ALA A 145 2.42 -13.91 -2.19
N TYR A 146 1.65 -14.64 -2.98
CA TYR A 146 2.06 -15.96 -3.46
C TYR A 146 1.56 -16.27 -4.87
N ILE A 147 2.23 -17.22 -5.52
CA ILE A 147 1.90 -17.70 -6.86
C ILE A 147 0.90 -18.84 -6.76
N THR A 148 -0.15 -18.85 -7.57
CA THR A 148 -1.14 -19.94 -7.57
C THR A 148 -0.59 -21.20 -8.27
N PRO A 149 -0.95 -22.41 -7.80
CA PRO A 149 -1.86 -22.72 -6.68
C PRO A 149 -1.17 -22.62 -5.29
N ALA A 150 -1.99 -22.57 -4.24
CA ALA A 150 -1.55 -22.70 -2.84
C ALA A 150 -1.47 -24.17 -2.40
N ASP A 151 -0.64 -24.96 -3.09
CA ASP A 151 -0.51 -26.41 -2.94
C ASP A 151 0.15 -26.87 -1.63
N LEU A 152 0.84 -25.97 -0.93
CA LEU A 152 1.49 -26.24 0.36
C LEU A 152 0.71 -25.70 1.56
N MET A 153 -0.46 -25.12 1.29
CA MET A 153 -1.36 -24.61 2.31
C MET A 153 -2.12 -25.76 2.97
N GLY A 154 -1.67 -26.20 4.14
CA GLY A 154 -2.39 -27.20 4.94
C GLY A 154 -3.81 -26.75 5.29
N TRP A 155 -4.70 -27.70 5.56
CA TRP A 155 -6.14 -27.48 5.75
C TRP A 155 -6.49 -26.33 6.71
N TRP A 156 -5.76 -26.23 7.83
CA TRP A 156 -6.05 -25.20 8.83
C TRP A 156 -5.64 -23.79 8.36
N ARG A 157 -4.51 -23.65 7.67
CA ARG A 157 -4.16 -22.37 7.01
C ARG A 157 -5.14 -22.06 5.88
N GLY A 158 -5.72 -23.08 5.25
CA GLY A 158 -6.78 -22.90 4.26
C GLY A 158 -7.98 -22.07 4.75
N VAL A 159 -8.29 -22.09 6.05
CA VAL A 159 -9.34 -21.23 6.62
C VAL A 159 -8.90 -19.76 6.70
N ALA A 160 -7.69 -19.50 7.20
CA ALA A 160 -7.14 -18.14 7.34
C ALA A 160 -6.85 -17.46 5.99
N TYR A 161 -6.56 -18.25 4.96
CA TYR A 161 -6.34 -17.77 3.59
C TYR A 161 -7.58 -17.91 2.70
N GLY A 162 -8.70 -18.34 3.30
CA GLY A 162 -10.01 -18.42 2.69
C GLY A 162 -10.74 -17.08 2.71
N PRO A 163 -11.92 -17.01 2.07
CA PRO A 163 -12.67 -15.76 1.87
C PRO A 163 -13.16 -15.08 3.16
N LEU A 164 -13.11 -15.77 4.31
CA LEU A 164 -13.54 -15.21 5.60
C LEU A 164 -12.46 -14.36 6.27
N ALA A 165 -11.20 -14.62 5.98
CA ALA A 165 -10.05 -14.05 6.69
C ALA A 165 -9.05 -13.38 5.75
N TRP A 166 -9.12 -13.71 4.46
CA TRP A 166 -8.31 -13.11 3.42
C TRP A 166 -8.98 -11.84 2.89
N TYR A 167 -8.22 -10.76 2.91
CA TYR A 167 -8.62 -9.48 2.33
C TYR A 167 -7.66 -9.11 1.20
N ALA A 168 -8.11 -9.14 -0.05
CA ALA A 168 -7.24 -8.86 -1.20
C ALA A 168 -6.79 -7.39 -1.24
N VAL A 169 -5.56 -7.14 -1.68
CA VAL A 169 -5.03 -5.77 -1.71
C VAL A 169 -5.84 -4.86 -2.66
N ASP A 170 -6.30 -5.39 -3.79
CA ASP A 170 -7.10 -4.63 -4.75
C ASP A 170 -8.50 -4.32 -4.22
N ASP A 171 -9.12 -5.25 -3.50
CA ASP A 171 -10.40 -5.01 -2.81
C ASP A 171 -10.24 -3.90 -1.76
N LEU A 172 -9.10 -3.85 -1.05
CA LEU A 172 -8.88 -2.87 0.01
C LEU A 172 -8.66 -1.47 -0.58
N ILE A 173 -7.90 -1.41 -1.66
CA ILE A 173 -7.73 -0.19 -2.44
C ILE A 173 -9.10 0.29 -2.96
N ALA A 174 -9.93 -0.63 -3.46
CA ALA A 174 -11.27 -0.30 -3.95
C ALA A 174 -12.19 0.19 -2.83
N GLU A 175 -12.24 -0.49 -1.68
CA GLU A 175 -13.06 -0.11 -0.52
C GLU A 175 -12.65 1.28 0.01
N ILE A 176 -11.36 1.53 0.20
CA ILE A 176 -10.87 2.85 0.64
C ILE A 176 -11.22 3.92 -0.40
N ARG A 177 -11.06 3.64 -1.70
CA ARG A 177 -11.47 4.57 -2.76
C ARG A 177 -12.97 4.82 -2.77
N GLU A 178 -13.80 3.80 -2.54
CA GLU A 178 -15.25 3.93 -2.48
C GLU A 178 -15.67 4.79 -1.27
N THR A 179 -15.09 4.54 -0.10
CA THR A 179 -15.40 5.29 1.13
C THR A 179 -15.03 6.77 1.03
N VAL A 180 -13.96 7.12 0.31
CA VAL A 180 -13.51 8.53 0.14
C VAL A 180 -14.04 9.21 -1.12
N SER A 181 -14.47 8.46 -2.13
CA SER A 181 -15.13 9.02 -3.33
C SER A 181 -16.56 9.50 -3.06
N ASN A 182 -16.93 9.66 -1.79
CA ASN A 182 -18.14 10.31 -1.31
C ASN A 182 -18.23 11.83 -1.63
N ASN A 183 -17.69 12.27 -2.76
CA ASN A 183 -18.36 13.26 -3.62
C ASN A 183 -19.61 12.65 -4.30
N ARG A 184 -20.33 11.81 -3.55
CA ARG A 184 -21.62 11.22 -3.87
C ARG A 184 -22.64 12.33 -3.68
N VAL A 185 -22.82 13.16 -4.72
CA VAL A 185 -24.09 13.87 -4.90
C VAL A 185 -25.16 12.79 -4.90
N LYS A 186 -25.88 12.65 -3.78
CA LYS A 186 -26.80 11.57 -3.42
C LYS A 186 -27.94 11.51 -4.44
N SER A 187 -27.73 10.83 -5.57
CA SER A 187 -28.67 10.73 -6.67
C SER A 187 -29.74 9.67 -6.37
N GLY A 188 -30.70 9.97 -5.51
CA GLY A 188 -31.75 8.98 -5.21
C GLY A 188 -32.89 9.34 -4.27
N TYR A 189 -33.00 10.57 -3.75
CA TYR A 189 -34.20 10.95 -2.99
C TYR A 189 -35.36 11.30 -3.93
N GLU A 190 -36.58 10.83 -3.62
CA GLU A 190 -37.84 11.26 -4.25
C GLU A 190 -38.03 12.79 -4.22
N ASN A 191 -37.36 13.49 -3.28
CA ASN A 191 -37.38 14.94 -3.14
C ASN A 191 -36.04 15.61 -3.54
N ARG A 192 -35.30 15.07 -4.52
CA ARG A 192 -34.01 15.66 -4.97
C ARG A 192 -34.12 17.15 -5.26
N ARG A 193 -35.17 17.58 -5.97
CA ARG A 193 -35.40 19.00 -6.32
C ARG A 193 -35.60 19.95 -5.11
N ARG A 194 -35.69 19.42 -3.89
CA ARG A 194 -35.85 20.20 -2.64
C ARG A 194 -34.81 19.82 -1.59
N ALA A 195 -33.74 19.12 -1.97
CA ALA A 195 -32.69 18.83 -1.02
C ALA A 195 -32.10 20.18 -0.54
N PRO A 196 -31.98 20.43 0.78
CA PRO A 196 -31.45 21.69 1.30
C PRO A 196 -30.08 22.07 0.73
N ILE A 197 -29.28 21.07 0.36
CA ILE A 197 -27.96 21.23 -0.27
C ILE A 197 -28.04 21.84 -1.67
N ASP A 198 -29.10 21.59 -2.44
CA ASP A 198 -29.30 22.14 -3.79
C ASP A 198 -29.71 23.62 -3.74
N MET A 199 -30.14 24.11 -2.57
CA MET A 199 -30.44 25.54 -2.35
C MET A 199 -29.23 26.35 -1.91
N VAL A 200 -28.07 25.72 -1.71
CA VAL A 200 -26.82 26.39 -1.39
C VAL A 200 -25.97 26.44 -2.65
N PRO A 201 -25.83 27.62 -3.29
CA PRO A 201 -24.93 27.77 -4.43
C PRO A 201 -23.54 27.26 -4.06
N GLN A 202 -22.99 26.35 -4.88
CA GLN A 202 -21.67 25.72 -4.70
C GLN A 202 -21.52 24.67 -3.58
N ALA A 203 -22.59 24.28 -2.86
CA ALA A 203 -22.48 23.18 -1.90
C ALA A 203 -22.17 21.85 -2.61
N GLY A 204 -21.10 21.18 -2.18
CA GLY A 204 -20.63 19.93 -2.78
C GLY A 204 -19.88 20.08 -4.10
N ALA A 205 -19.67 21.30 -4.59
CA ALA A 205 -18.88 21.56 -5.80
C ALA A 205 -17.37 21.61 -5.48
N ARG A 206 -16.83 20.54 -4.89
CA ARG A 206 -15.38 20.37 -4.81
C ARG A 206 -14.91 19.75 -6.12
N ALA A 207 -14.14 20.51 -6.88
CA ALA A 207 -13.48 20.02 -8.09
C ALA A 207 -12.13 19.41 -7.68
N GLY A 208 -11.81 18.26 -8.23
CA GLY A 208 -10.53 17.60 -8.01
C GLY A 208 -10.17 16.71 -9.18
N THR A 209 -8.88 16.48 -9.37
CA THR A 209 -8.35 15.60 -10.41
C THR A 209 -8.35 14.14 -9.95
N ALA A 210 -8.27 13.20 -10.89
CA ALA A 210 -8.35 11.76 -10.60
C ALA A 210 -7.18 11.20 -9.76
N ASP A 211 -6.13 12.00 -9.56
CA ASP A 211 -4.98 11.77 -8.68
C ASP A 211 -5.20 12.32 -7.26
N GLY A 212 -6.36 12.90 -6.95
CA GLY A 212 -6.74 13.37 -5.63
C GLY A 212 -6.31 14.81 -5.31
N LEU A 213 -5.81 15.57 -6.28
CA LEU A 213 -5.49 16.98 -6.09
C LEU A 213 -6.77 17.83 -6.15
N GLU A 214 -7.04 18.58 -5.07
CA GLU A 214 -8.18 19.49 -4.98
C GLU A 214 -7.90 20.76 -5.81
N THR A 215 -8.79 21.08 -6.74
CA THR A 215 -8.69 22.25 -7.64
C THR A 215 -9.72 23.33 -7.34
N SER A 216 -10.41 23.22 -6.20
CA SER A 216 -11.31 24.24 -5.66
C SER A 216 -10.60 25.60 -5.53
N GLU A 217 -11.29 26.69 -5.87
CA GLU A 217 -10.76 28.02 -5.55
C GLU A 217 -10.64 28.18 -4.01
N PRO A 218 -9.51 28.70 -3.49
CA PRO A 218 -9.35 28.96 -2.07
C PRO A 218 -10.44 29.93 -1.56
N PRO A 219 -11.07 29.68 -0.40
CA PRO A 219 -12.11 30.56 0.11
C PRO A 219 -11.56 31.97 0.38
N ILE A 220 -12.34 32.97 -0.03
CA ILE A 220 -11.99 34.40 0.09
C ILE A 220 -12.02 34.88 1.56
N GLY A 221 -12.61 34.11 2.47
CA GLY A 221 -12.58 34.34 3.92
C GLY A 221 -11.43 33.59 4.56
N GLY A 222 -10.43 34.32 5.06
CA GLY A 222 -9.23 33.75 5.68
C GLY A 222 -9.50 32.90 6.92
N ASN A 223 -8.62 31.92 7.12
CA ASN A 223 -8.32 31.21 8.37
C ASN A 223 -9.50 30.50 9.07
N GLU A 224 -10.12 29.53 8.40
CA GLU A 224 -10.98 28.52 9.07
C GLU A 224 -10.17 27.36 9.71
N SER A 225 -8.85 27.48 9.84
CA SER A 225 -7.99 26.49 10.51
C SER A 225 -8.20 26.34 12.02
N GLN A 226 -9.28 26.88 12.61
CA GLN A 226 -9.41 26.98 14.07
C GLN A 226 -10.79 26.60 14.63
N LEU A 227 -11.65 25.92 13.88
CA LEU A 227 -12.99 25.52 14.37
C LEU A 227 -13.22 24.01 14.48
N GLU A 228 -12.22 23.18 14.16
CA GLU A 228 -12.33 21.71 14.27
C GLU A 228 -11.27 21.10 15.21
N ASP A 229 -11.00 21.76 16.34
CA ASP A 229 -10.32 21.14 17.49
C ASP A 229 -11.23 21.24 18.72
N GLY A 230 -12.02 20.20 18.94
CA GLY A 230 -12.75 20.01 20.18
C GLY A 230 -11.91 19.19 21.16
N GLU A 231 -11.11 19.83 22.01
CA GLU A 231 -10.83 19.37 23.39
C GLU A 231 -10.10 20.45 24.20
N GLY A 232 -10.53 20.64 25.44
CA GLY A 232 -10.12 21.75 26.30
C GLY A 232 -8.70 21.65 26.83
N ASN A 233 -8.06 22.81 27.01
CA ASN A 233 -6.90 22.96 27.90
C ASN A 233 -6.95 24.31 28.64
N PRO A 234 -6.44 24.40 29.88
CA PRO A 234 -6.59 25.57 30.75
C PRO A 234 -5.58 26.68 30.39
N PRO A 235 -5.76 27.92 30.89
CA PRO A 235 -4.96 29.06 30.43
C PRO A 235 -3.56 28.99 31.05
N GLN A 236 -2.52 28.94 30.22
CA GLN A 236 -1.16 29.25 30.63
C GLN A 236 -0.78 30.68 30.25
N LEU A 237 -0.15 31.31 31.23
CA LEU A 237 0.25 32.70 31.32
C LEU A 237 1.38 33.05 30.34
N LEU A 238 1.28 34.30 29.88
CA LEU A 238 2.27 35.16 29.24
C LEU A 238 3.74 34.90 29.64
N SER A 239 4.66 34.92 28.66
CA SER A 239 5.96 35.65 28.63
C SER A 239 6.80 35.24 27.37
N PRO A 240 7.92 35.91 27.03
CA PRO A 240 7.95 37.20 26.37
C PRO A 240 8.76 37.21 25.06
N ARG A 241 8.57 38.32 24.35
CA ARG A 241 9.20 38.78 23.10
C ARG A 241 10.73 38.83 23.17
N SER A 242 11.42 38.28 22.16
CA SER A 242 12.87 38.45 21.93
C SER A 242 13.14 39.33 20.69
N PRO A 243 14.25 40.10 20.67
CA PRO A 243 14.38 41.27 19.81
C PRO A 243 15.16 41.04 18.51
N SER A 244 14.96 42.00 17.61
CA SER A 244 15.58 42.25 16.32
C SER A 244 17.12 42.18 16.32
N LEU A 245 17.69 41.50 15.31
CA LEU A 245 19.10 41.62 14.94
C LEU A 245 19.22 42.47 13.66
N LEU A 246 19.91 43.58 13.82
CA LEU A 246 20.33 44.54 12.81
C LEU A 246 21.45 43.95 11.93
N THR A 247 21.31 44.14 10.62
CA THR A 247 22.37 43.99 9.62
C THR A 247 23.37 45.15 9.71
N PRO A 248 24.69 44.91 9.54
CA PRO A 248 25.64 45.99 9.31
C PRO A 248 25.90 46.24 7.82
N GLN A 249 26.29 47.49 7.60
CA GLN A 249 26.30 48.30 6.40
C GLN A 249 27.64 48.25 5.66
N SER A 250 27.58 48.58 4.38
CA SER A 250 28.59 48.65 3.31
C SER A 250 29.74 49.65 3.47
N HIS A 251 30.87 49.38 2.78
CA HIS A 251 31.81 50.27 2.02
C HIS A 251 33.28 49.75 2.13
N ILE A 252 34.21 49.84 1.14
CA ILE A 252 34.66 50.93 0.23
C ILE A 252 35.31 50.33 -1.06
N PRO A 253 35.31 51.03 -2.23
CA PRO A 253 35.94 50.62 -3.48
C PRO A 253 37.41 51.11 -3.66
N THR A 254 38.23 50.35 -4.37
CA THR A 254 39.61 50.71 -4.77
C THR A 254 39.64 51.40 -6.13
N LEU A 255 40.23 52.60 -6.18
CA LEU A 255 40.57 53.35 -7.40
C LEU A 255 42.01 53.02 -7.82
N GLN A 256 42.20 52.66 -9.10
CA GLN A 256 43.49 52.65 -9.78
C GLN A 256 43.79 54.04 -10.34
N VAL A 257 45.00 54.56 -10.10
CA VAL A 257 45.95 55.14 -11.08
C VAL A 257 47.35 55.07 -10.46
#